data_AF-A0A970IS29-F1
#
_entry.id   AF-A0A970IS29-F1
#
_cell.length_a   1.000
_cell.length_b   1.000
_cell.length_c   1.000
_cell.angle_alpha   90.00
_cell.angle_beta   90.00
_cell.angle_gamma   90.00
#
_symmetry.space_group_name_H-M   'P 1'
#
loop_
_entity.id
_entity.type
_entity.pdbx_description
1 polymer ?
#
loop_
_entity_poly.entity_id
_entity_poly.type
_entity_poly.pdbx_seq_one_letter_code
_entity_poly.pdbx_strand_id
1 'polypeptide(L)'
;MNISITLHAIQQYKEKSREYDLTDEQAKSTLMLIASRGSIICRRPDDTYEVKYNGKSAVIKRNHELNVVITYLGDGKYRSWCRRTEIRPRYNKRYA
;
A
#
# COMPACT_ATOMS: atom_id res chain seq x y z
N MET A 1 17.69 10.17 1.50
CA MET A 1 16.36 9.75 1.99
C MET A 1 16.39 8.25 2.21
N ASN A 2 16.30 7.79 3.46
CA ASN A 2 16.37 6.36 3.78
C ASN A 2 14.96 5.75 3.67
N ILE A 3 14.82 4.63 2.96
CA ILE A 3 13.53 3.95 2.76
C ILE A 3 13.68 2.49 3.20
N SER A 4 12.86 2.07 4.15
CA SER A 4 12.76 0.67 4.56
C SER A 4 11.44 0.07 4.10
N ILE A 5 11.51 -1.17 3.60
CA ILE A 5 10.36 -1.93 3.13
C ILE A 5 10.14 -3.09 4.11
N THR A 6 8.94 -3.19 4.69
CA THR A 6 8.63 -4.34 5.56
C THR A 6 8.40 -5.61 4.75
N LEU A 7 8.68 -6.78 5.34
CA LEU A 7 8.33 -8.08 4.73
C LEU A 7 6.83 -8.17 4.44
N HIS A 8 6.02 -7.64 5.36
CA HIS A 8 4.57 -7.58 5.19
C HIS A 8 4.17 -6.80 3.92
N ALA A 9 4.81 -5.67 3.62
CA ALA A 9 4.52 -4.91 2.40
C ALA A 9 4.86 -5.70 1.12
N ILE A 10 5.94 -6.48 1.13
CA ILE A 10 6.34 -7.34 0.00
C ILE A 10 5.31 -8.44 -0.23
N GLN A 11 4.92 -9.13 0.84
CA GLN A 11 3.91 -10.19 0.77
C GLN A 11 2.57 -9.64 0.22
N GLN A 12 2.11 -8.51 0.78
CA GLN A 12 0.89 -7.86 0.32
C GLN A 12 0.99 -7.39 -1.14
N TYR A 13 2.17 -6.99 -1.60
CA TYR A 13 2.39 -6.66 -3.02
C TYR A 13 2.14 -7.87 -3.92
N LYS A 14 2.78 -9.00 -3.63
CA LYS A 14 2.64 -10.22 -4.44
C LYS A 14 1.19 -10.73 -4.46
N GLU A 15 0.56 -10.80 -3.29
CA GLU A 15 -0.82 -11.28 -3.14
C GLU A 15 -1.82 -10.40 -3.90
N LYS A 16 -1.74 -9.07 -3.74
CA LYS A 16 -2.73 -8.14 -4.28
C LYS A 16 -2.52 -7.83 -5.76
N SER A 17 -1.28 -7.86 -6.23
CA SER A 17 -0.97 -7.74 -7.65
C SER A 17 -1.16 -9.05 -8.41
N ARG A 18 -1.35 -10.19 -7.70
CA ARG A 18 -1.37 -11.56 -8.26
C ARG A 18 -0.09 -11.90 -9.03
N GLU A 19 1.02 -11.32 -8.59
CA GLU A 19 2.33 -11.46 -9.20
C GLU A 19 3.19 -12.36 -8.30
N TYR A 20 2.85 -13.66 -8.24
CA TYR A 20 3.49 -14.62 -7.33
C TYR A 20 4.90 -15.02 -7.77
N ASP A 21 5.17 -15.04 -9.08
CA ASP A 21 6.47 -15.37 -9.66
C ASP A 21 7.51 -14.25 -9.51
N LEU A 22 7.08 -13.11 -9.00
CA LEU A 22 7.87 -11.90 -8.89
C LEU A 22 8.83 -12.02 -7.69
N THR A 23 10.09 -11.66 -7.90
CA THR A 23 11.09 -11.76 -6.83
C THR A 23 10.87 -10.69 -5.77
N ASP A 24 11.34 -10.95 -4.55
CA ASP A 24 11.26 -9.98 -3.45
C ASP A 24 11.95 -8.66 -3.81
N GLU A 25 13.04 -8.71 -4.59
CA GLU A 25 13.79 -7.53 -5.02
C GLU A 25 13.01 -6.65 -5.99
N GLN A 26 12.29 -7.26 -6.93
CA GLN A 26 11.44 -6.53 -7.87
C GLN A 26 10.25 -5.88 -7.13
N ALA A 27 9.66 -6.59 -6.17
CA ALA A 27 8.61 -6.05 -5.31
C ALA A 27 9.14 -4.87 -4.46
N LYS A 28 10.31 -5.04 -3.82
CA LYS A 28 11.00 -3.96 -3.07
C LYS A 28 11.24 -2.74 -3.94
N SER A 29 11.76 -2.92 -5.16
CA SER A 29 12.04 -1.82 -6.09
C SER A 29 10.78 -1.03 -6.42
N THR A 30 9.66 -1.73 -6.67
CA THR A 30 8.37 -1.09 -6.93
C THR A 30 7.85 -0.31 -5.71
N LEU A 31 7.93 -0.91 -4.52
CA LEU A 31 7.51 -0.27 -3.28
C LEU A 31 8.38 0.96 -2.92
N MET A 32 9.69 0.90 -3.21
CA MET A 32 10.60 2.04 -3.06
C MET A 32 10.23 3.18 -4.02
N LEU A 33 9.86 2.88 -5.27
CA LEU A 33 9.38 3.89 -6.21
C LEU A 33 8.09 4.57 -5.73
N ILE A 34 7.15 3.80 -5.18
CA ILE A 34 5.92 4.34 -4.59
C ILE A 34 6.26 5.28 -3.43
N ALA A 35 7.15 4.87 -2.52
CA ALA A 35 7.51 5.66 -1.35
C ALA A 35 8.30 6.94 -1.70
N SER A 36 9.14 6.89 -2.74
CA SER A 36 10.02 8.00 -3.14
C SER A 36 9.33 9.01 -4.06
N ARG A 37 8.53 8.55 -5.02
CA ARG A 37 7.93 9.39 -6.07
C ARG A 37 6.42 9.56 -5.94
N GLY A 38 5.79 8.81 -5.05
CA GLY A 38 4.35 8.87 -4.88
C GLY A 38 3.88 10.15 -4.21
N SER A 39 2.68 10.56 -4.57
CA SER A 39 1.99 11.69 -3.94
C SER A 39 1.18 11.20 -2.74
N ILE A 40 1.17 11.99 -1.66
CA ILE A 40 0.30 11.73 -0.51
C ILE A 40 -1.15 11.94 -0.96
N ILE A 41 -1.98 10.92 -0.76
CA ILE A 41 -3.42 10.96 -1.05
C ILE A 41 -4.20 11.36 0.20
N CYS A 42 -3.87 10.77 1.34
CA CYS A 42 -4.49 11.11 2.61
C CYS A 42 -3.62 10.74 3.80
N ARG A 43 -3.83 11.44 4.91
CA ARG A 43 -3.27 11.06 6.21
C ARG A 43 -4.07 9.89 6.80
N ARG A 44 -3.36 9.00 7.48
CA ARG A 44 -3.86 7.86 8.24
C ARG A 44 -3.43 8.03 9.72
N PRO A 45 -4.05 7.32 10.67
CA PRO A 45 -3.66 7.38 12.08
C PRO A 45 -2.16 7.08 12.28
N ASP A 46 -1.59 7.52 13.41
CA ASP A 46 -0.20 7.24 13.81
C ASP A 46 0.88 7.75 12.82
N ASP A 47 0.69 8.96 12.30
CA ASP A 47 1.62 9.62 11.35
C ASP A 47 1.97 8.78 10.13
N THR A 48 0.98 8.00 9.70
CA THR A 48 1.04 7.25 8.46
C THR A 48 0.31 7.97 7.34
N TYR A 49 0.72 7.70 6.11
CA TYR A 49 0.21 8.36 4.91
C TYR A 49 -0.08 7.31 3.86
N GLU A 50 -1.24 7.42 3.22
CA GLU A 50 -1.49 6.72 1.97
C GLU A 50 -0.81 7.47 0.84
N VAL A 51 0.05 6.77 0.11
CA VAL A 51 0.83 7.33 -1.00
C VAL A 51 0.51 6.56 -2.27
N LYS A 52 0.37 7.28 -3.38
CA LYS A 52 0.03 6.71 -4.68
C LYS A 52 1.04 7.11 -5.75
N TYR A 53 1.44 6.13 -6.54
CA TYR A 53 2.32 6.29 -7.69
C TYR A 53 1.90 5.32 -8.80
N ASN A 54 1.76 5.80 -10.04
CA ASN A 54 1.36 4.99 -11.19
C ASN A 54 0.15 4.06 -10.93
N GLY A 55 -0.89 4.60 -10.28
CA GLY A 55 -2.12 3.85 -9.98
C GLY A 55 -2.00 2.85 -8.82
N LYS A 56 -0.79 2.60 -8.30
CA LYS A 56 -0.48 1.71 -7.17
C LYS A 56 -0.42 2.51 -5.87
N SER A 57 -0.97 1.96 -4.79
CA SER A 57 -1.05 2.66 -3.49
C SER A 57 -0.41 1.86 -2.36
N ALA A 58 0.29 2.54 -1.46
CA ALA A 58 0.89 1.96 -0.27
C ALA A 58 0.68 2.87 0.95
N VAL A 59 0.81 2.31 2.15
CA VAL A 59 0.87 3.08 3.40
C VAL A 59 2.33 3.20 3.81
N ILE A 60 2.76 4.42 4.08
CA ILE A 60 4.09 4.70 4.61
C ILE A 60 3.99 5.41 5.97
N LYS A 61 4.93 5.15 6.86
CA LYS A 61 5.22 5.99 8.02
C LYS A 61 6.35 6.91 7.65
N ARG A 62 6.16 8.22 7.81
CA ARG A 62 7.22 9.21 7.60
C ARG A 62 7.77 9.61 8.96
N ASN A 63 9.06 9.37 9.17
CA ASN A 63 9.83 9.97 10.26
C ASN A 63 10.90 10.88 9.63
N HIS A 64 11.44 11.84 10.38
CA HIS A 64 12.41 12.84 9.93
C HIS A 64 13.58 12.26 9.12
N GLU A 65 14.01 11.03 9.44
CA GLU A 65 15.15 10.37 8.79
C GLU A 65 14.78 9.14 7.95
N LEU A 66 13.62 8.52 8.23
CA LEU A 66 13.26 7.21 7.70
C LEU A 66 11.81 7.17 7.20
N ASN A 67 11.64 6.73 5.97
CA ASN A 67 10.33 6.38 5.42
C ASN A 67 10.15 4.87 5.41
N VAL A 68 9.20 4.37 6.19
CA VAL A 68 8.92 2.93 6.29
C VAL A 68 7.66 2.61 5.49
N VAL A 69 7.76 1.73 4.50
CA VAL A 69 6.59 1.20 3.79
C VAL A 69 5.99 0.08 4.63
N ILE A 70 4.83 0.35 5.22
CA ILE A 70 4.16 -0.55 6.16
C ILE A 70 3.41 -1.65 5.40
N THR A 71 2.60 -1.27 4.41
CA THR A 71 1.75 -2.22 3.67
C THR A 71 1.41 -1.70 2.27
N TYR A 72 1.14 -2.64 1.35
CA TYR A 72 0.63 -2.35 0.02
C TYR A 72 -0.89 -2.45 -0.01
N LEU A 73 -1.55 -1.49 -0.65
CA LEU A 73 -3.01 -1.40 -0.70
C LEU A 73 -3.61 -1.88 -2.03
N GLY A 74 -2.78 -2.21 -3.02
CA GLY A 74 -3.23 -2.59 -4.35
C GLY A 74 -3.25 -1.44 -5.35
N ASP A 75 -3.59 -1.79 -6.58
CA ASP A 75 -3.82 -0.86 -7.68
C ASP A 75 -5.27 -0.35 -7.70
N GLY A 76 -5.60 0.51 -8.67
CA GLY A 76 -6.96 1.04 -8.81
C GLY A 76 -8.03 -0.05 -8.99
N LYS A 77 -7.71 -1.14 -9.70
CA LYS A 77 -8.63 -2.25 -9.96
C LYS A 77 -8.90 -3.04 -8.68
N TYR A 78 -7.85 -3.48 -7.99
CA TYR A 78 -7.93 -4.21 -6.72
C TYR A 78 -8.66 -3.39 -5.67
N ARG A 79 -8.34 -2.10 -5.54
CA ARG A 79 -9.01 -1.23 -4.56
C ARG A 79 -10.49 -1.03 -4.83
N SER A 80 -10.88 -0.94 -6.10
CA SER A 80 -12.29 -0.83 -6.49
C SER A 80 -13.03 -2.12 -6.15
N TRP A 81 -12.40 -3.27 -6.42
CA TRP A 81 -12.92 -4.58 -6.03
C TRP A 81 -13.07 -4.68 -4.50
N CYS A 82 -12.01 -4.46 -3.71
CA CYS A 82 -12.05 -4.51 -2.23
C CYS A 82 -13.12 -3.58 -1.64
N ARG A 83 -13.27 -2.37 -2.18
CA ARG A 83 -14.32 -1.45 -1.71
C ARG A 83 -15.72 -2.03 -1.90
N ARG A 84 -15.97 -2.68 -3.03
CA ARG A 84 -17.26 -3.27 -3.37
C ARG A 84 -17.53 -4.57 -2.63
N THR A 85 -16.53 -5.45 -2.52
CA THR A 85 -16.72 -6.82 -2.02
C THR A 85 -16.43 -6.99 -0.54
N GLU A 86 -15.48 -6.24 0.03
CA GLU A 86 -15.03 -6.46 1.42
C GLU A 86 -15.40 -5.30 2.34
N ILE A 87 -15.19 -4.06 1.90
CA ILE A 87 -15.35 -2.89 2.77
C ILE A 87 -16.82 -2.52 2.92
N ARG A 88 -17.52 -2.18 1.82
CA ARG A 88 -18.94 -1.75 1.89
C ARG A 88 -19.84 -2.75 2.64
N PRO A 89 -19.76 -4.07 2.40
CA PRO A 89 -20.61 -5.02 3.12
C PRO A 89 -20.39 -5.04 4.64
N ARG A 90 -19.16 -4.81 5.12
CA ARG A 90 -18.86 -4.75 6.56
C ARG A 90 -19.53 -3.55 7.24
N TYR A 91 -19.60 -2.42 6.55
CA TYR A 91 -20.25 -1.22 7.07
C TYR A 91 -21.77 -1.31 6.96
N ASN A 92 -22.31 -1.90 5.90
CA ASN A 92 -23.77 -2.09 5.78
C ASN A 92 -24.33 -3.02 6.86
N LYS A 93 -23.60 -4.07 7.28
CA LYS A 93 -24.00 -4.94 8.40
C LYS A 93 -24.04 -4.25 9.76
N ARG A 94 -23.40 -3.08 9.91
CA ARG A 94 -23.31 -2.36 11.19
C ARG A 94 -24.50 -1.43 11.44
N TYR A 95 -25.33 -1.20 10.42
CA TYR A 95 -26.51 -0.33 10.44
C TYR A 95 -27.79 -1.04 9.98
N ALA A 96 -27.74 -2.37 9.86
CA ALA A 96 -28.89 -3.22 9.52
C ALA A 96 -29.45 -3.89 10.78
#